data_AF-A0A9J6DCQ1-F1
#
_entry.id   AF-A0A9J6DCQ1-F1
#
_cell.length_a   1.000
_cell.length_b   1.000
_cell.length_c   1.000
_cell.angle_alpha   90.00
_cell.angle_beta   90.00
_cell.angle_gamma   90.00
#
_symmetry.space_group_name_H-M   'P 1'
#
loop_
_entity.id
_entity.type
_entity.pdbx_description
1 polymer ?
#
loop_
_entity_poly.entity_id
_entity_poly.type
_entity_poly.pdbx_seq_one_letter_code
_entity_poly.pdbx_strand_id
1 'polypeptide(L)'
;MTKSLLRNKSITDLGLGVCLYYCKGVECLGEAVVRSERIRKIRLLSWLSSAGRRFLRGVRSGVSENYSLCSATLKSKHAHVQWAADYNLLCDTARRNLGYVARAAKFLKQARCDTPCAAALDRVHRHPALVAELSKVLSVSETDAVVAVYDSASEASKACTSSCDWPAWLRSMSRVSRVTMTTHSWMPSTSTAGLT
;
A
#
# COMPACT_ATOMS: atom_id res chain seq x y z
N MET A 1 -8.01 9.64 21.77
CA MET A 1 -6.73 9.27 21.11
C MET A 1 -6.94 8.51 19.80
N THR A 2 -7.63 7.37 19.80
CA THR A 2 -7.87 6.54 18.60
C THR A 2 -8.63 7.23 17.48
N LYS A 3 -9.64 8.04 17.79
CA LYS A 3 -10.35 8.87 16.79
C LYS A 3 -9.42 9.87 16.09
N SER A 4 -8.46 10.43 16.82
CA SER A 4 -7.47 11.37 16.26
C SER A 4 -6.49 10.64 15.34
N LEU A 5 -6.09 9.41 15.69
CA LEU A 5 -5.20 8.59 14.85
C LEU A 5 -5.86 8.22 13.52
N LEU A 6 -7.15 7.87 13.53
CA LEU A 6 -7.91 7.55 12.32
C LEU A 6 -8.13 8.76 11.40
N ARG A 7 -8.23 9.96 11.97
CA ARG A 7 -8.35 11.23 11.21
C ARG A 7 -7.00 11.76 10.73
N ASN A 8 -5.92 11.25 11.30
CA ASN A 8 -4.59 11.73 10.98
C ASN A 8 -4.15 11.18 9.61
N LYS A 9 -3.68 12.09 8.74
CA LYS A 9 -3.24 11.77 7.38
C LYS A 9 -1.72 11.74 7.22
N SER A 10 -0.96 12.11 8.25
CA SER A 10 0.49 12.33 8.18
C SER A 10 1.33 11.29 8.92
N ILE A 11 0.77 10.64 9.95
CA ILE A 11 1.46 9.62 10.74
C ILE A 11 1.53 8.35 9.92
N THR A 12 2.74 8.03 9.49
CA THR A 12 3.03 6.79 8.76
C THR A 12 3.88 5.81 9.57
N ASP A 13 4.62 6.30 10.58
CA ASP A 13 5.44 5.48 11.46
C ASP A 13 4.97 5.66 12.90
N LEU A 14 4.40 4.61 13.49
CA LEU A 14 3.93 4.61 14.86
C LEU A 14 4.96 3.94 15.77
N GLY A 15 5.71 4.75 16.49
CA GLY A 15 6.55 4.29 17.59
C GLY A 15 5.80 4.36 18.91
N LEU A 16 5.59 3.22 19.55
CA LEU A 16 5.00 3.16 20.87
C LEU A 16 6.09 2.79 21.87
N GLY A 17 6.47 3.79 22.67
CA GLY A 17 7.44 3.65 23.76
C GLY A 17 6.94 2.75 24.88
N VAL A 18 7.58 2.88 26.05
CA VAL A 18 7.28 2.05 27.21
C VAL A 18 5.80 2.16 27.59
N CYS A 19 5.08 1.04 27.52
CA CYS A 19 3.69 0.94 27.95
C CYS A 19 3.63 0.03 29.17
N LEU A 20 3.55 0.66 30.36
CA LEU A 20 3.54 -0.03 31.65
C LEU A 20 2.12 -0.23 32.23
N TYR A 21 1.09 0.23 31.53
CA TYR A 21 -0.26 0.24 32.06
C TYR A 21 -1.21 -0.58 31.20
N TYR A 22 -2.05 -1.34 31.90
CA TYR A 22 -3.21 -2.01 31.33
C TYR A 22 -4.33 -0.98 31.15
N CYS A 23 -4.78 -0.76 29.92
CA CYS A 23 -6.04 -0.05 29.69
C CYS A 23 -6.71 -0.49 28.39
N LYS A 24 -8.05 -0.37 28.35
CA LYS A 24 -8.87 -0.57 27.14
C LYS A 24 -8.39 0.27 25.95
N GLY A 25 -7.75 1.41 26.22
CA GLY A 25 -7.18 2.27 25.18
C GLY A 25 -6.12 1.61 24.31
N VAL A 26 -5.36 0.65 24.84
CA VAL A 26 -4.32 -0.08 24.11
C VAL A 26 -4.92 -1.04 23.08
N GLU A 27 -6.03 -1.69 23.42
CA GLU A 27 -6.76 -2.55 22.49
C GLU A 27 -7.39 -1.73 21.36
N CYS A 28 -8.07 -0.63 21.70
CA CYS A 28 -8.59 0.30 20.69
C CYS A 28 -7.49 0.89 19.80
N LEU A 29 -6.27 1.07 20.32
CA LEU A 29 -5.12 1.51 19.52
C LEU A 29 -4.73 0.47 18.47
N GLY A 30 -4.77 -0.81 18.81
CA GLY A 30 -4.58 -1.91 17.85
C GLY A 30 -5.63 -1.89 16.74
N GLU A 31 -6.90 -1.71 17.09
CA GLU A 31 -7.98 -1.57 16.11
C GLU A 31 -7.78 -0.36 15.20
N ALA A 32 -7.39 0.79 15.77
CA ALA A 32 -7.16 2.00 15.00
C ALA A 32 -5.97 1.87 14.04
N VAL A 33 -4.95 1.12 14.43
CA VAL A 33 -3.83 0.77 13.57
C VAL A 33 -4.29 -0.05 12.37
N VAL A 34 -5.07 -1.11 12.59
CA VAL A 34 -5.57 -1.98 11.50
C VAL A 34 -6.43 -1.20 10.52
N ARG A 35 -7.24 -0.27 11.02
CA ARG A 35 -8.11 0.59 10.21
C ARG A 35 -7.38 1.76 9.56
N SER A 36 -6.12 2.00 9.90
CA SER A 36 -5.36 3.10 9.30
C SER A 36 -4.85 2.71 7.92
N GLU A 37 -5.19 3.50 6.92
CA GLU A 37 -4.64 3.38 5.56
C GLU A 37 -3.25 4.02 5.42
N ARG A 38 -2.73 4.65 6.49
CA ARG A 38 -1.53 5.49 6.47
C ARG A 38 -0.38 4.92 7.30
N ILE A 39 -0.67 4.21 8.37
CA ILE A 39 0.37 3.62 9.23
C ILE A 39 1.05 2.48 8.49
N ARG A 40 2.30 2.70 8.12
CA ARG A 40 3.16 1.75 7.40
C ARG A 40 4.11 1.01 8.31
N LYS A 41 4.53 1.62 9.42
CA LYS A 41 5.48 0.99 10.34
C LYS A 41 5.00 1.06 11.77
N ILE A 42 5.17 -0.02 12.50
CA ILE A 42 4.88 -0.10 13.93
C ILE A 42 6.11 -0.57 14.67
N ARG A 43 6.46 0.15 15.73
CA ARG A 43 7.55 -0.23 16.64
C ARG A 43 7.00 -0.28 18.07
N LEU A 44 6.94 -1.48 18.63
CA LEU A 44 6.54 -1.71 20.02
C LEU A 44 7.80 -1.81 20.88
N LEU A 45 8.09 -0.77 21.67
CA LEU A 45 9.34 -0.63 22.42
C LEU A 45 9.09 -0.81 23.92
N SER A 46 9.59 -1.92 24.49
CA SER A 46 9.55 -2.20 25.93
C SER A 46 8.13 -2.23 26.51
N TRP A 47 7.28 -3.09 25.97
CA TRP A 47 5.91 -3.28 26.41
C TRP A 47 5.78 -4.40 27.45
N LEU A 48 4.96 -4.18 28.48
CA LEU A 48 4.53 -5.26 29.37
C LEU A 48 3.69 -6.30 28.58
N SER A 49 3.85 -7.58 28.92
CA SER A 49 3.15 -8.68 28.23
C SER A 49 1.63 -8.53 28.19
N SER A 50 1.03 -7.94 29.22
CA SER A 50 -0.41 -7.69 29.30
C SER A 50 -0.88 -6.59 28.34
N ALA A 51 -0.12 -5.48 28.23
CA ALA A 51 -0.39 -4.41 27.28
C ALA A 51 -0.19 -4.90 25.82
N GLY A 52 0.89 -5.64 25.57
CA GLY A 52 1.18 -6.22 24.24
C GLY A 52 0.06 -7.13 23.76
N ARG A 53 -0.40 -8.05 24.63
CA ARG A 53 -1.52 -8.95 24.32
C ARG A 53 -2.81 -8.19 23.97
N ARG A 54 -3.12 -7.11 24.70
CA ARG A 54 -4.33 -6.31 24.45
C ARG A 54 -4.25 -5.55 23.13
N PHE A 55 -3.11 -4.94 22.84
CA PHE A 55 -2.89 -4.32 21.53
C PHE A 55 -3.09 -5.32 20.40
N LEU A 56 -2.47 -6.50 20.53
CA LEU A 56 -2.57 -7.53 19.51
C LEU A 56 -3.96 -8.15 19.38
N ARG A 57 -4.74 -8.19 20.46
CA ARG A 57 -6.16 -8.55 20.38
C ARG A 57 -6.93 -7.59 19.47
N GLY A 58 -6.70 -6.28 19.61
CA GLY A 58 -7.31 -5.27 18.72
C GLY A 58 -6.79 -5.34 17.28
N VAL A 59 -5.56 -5.81 17.09
CA VAL A 59 -4.98 -6.02 15.76
C VAL A 59 -5.54 -7.28 15.07
N ARG A 60 -5.79 -8.34 15.84
CA ARG A 60 -6.12 -9.67 15.33
C ARG A 60 -7.30 -9.64 14.36
N SER A 61 -8.32 -8.83 14.65
CA SER A 61 -9.43 -8.59 13.74
C SER A 61 -9.04 -7.59 12.64
N GLY A 62 -8.71 -8.10 11.45
CA GLY A 62 -8.59 -7.30 10.23
C GLY A 62 -7.16 -7.01 9.77
N VAL A 63 -6.13 -7.37 10.54
CA VAL A 63 -4.74 -7.14 10.09
C VAL A 63 -4.42 -7.84 8.77
N SER A 64 -4.99 -9.01 8.48
CA SER A 64 -4.78 -9.71 7.21
C SER A 64 -5.29 -8.95 5.99
N GLU A 65 -6.27 -8.06 6.18
CA GLU A 65 -6.84 -7.20 5.12
C GLU A 65 -6.12 -5.85 5.04
N ASN A 66 -5.22 -5.56 5.98
CA ASN A 66 -4.47 -4.32 5.99
C ASN A 66 -3.33 -4.37 4.94
N TYR A 67 -3.39 -3.44 3.99
CA TYR A 67 -2.36 -3.24 2.96
C TYR A 67 -1.44 -2.04 3.22
N SER A 68 -1.66 -1.29 4.30
CA SER A 68 -0.83 -0.14 4.64
C SER A 68 0.42 -0.56 5.41
N LEU A 69 0.31 -1.55 6.28
CA LEU A 69 1.39 -2.01 7.15
C LEU A 69 2.47 -2.74 6.35
N CYS A 70 3.69 -2.21 6.38
CA CYS A 70 4.85 -2.74 5.69
C CYS A 70 6.00 -3.11 6.64
N SER A 71 5.95 -2.69 7.91
CA SER A 71 6.93 -3.08 8.91
C SER A 71 6.32 -3.18 10.31
N ALA A 72 6.66 -4.25 11.02
CA ALA A 72 6.33 -4.41 12.42
C ALA A 72 7.56 -4.89 13.17
N THR A 73 7.91 -4.20 14.26
CA THR A 73 9.03 -4.58 15.11
C THR A 73 8.62 -4.53 16.56
N LEU A 74 9.03 -5.56 17.29
CA LEU A 74 8.87 -5.69 18.71
C LEU A 74 10.24 -5.76 19.36
N LYS A 75 10.49 -4.83 20.28
CA LYS A 75 11.63 -4.89 21.18
C LYS A 75 11.07 -5.10 22.58
N SER A 76 10.97 -6.34 23.03
CA SER A 76 10.53 -6.66 24.39
C SER A 76 11.61 -7.45 25.14
N LYS A 77 11.89 -7.02 26.38
CA LYS A 77 12.70 -7.77 27.33
C LYS A 77 11.96 -8.99 27.91
N HIS A 78 10.63 -9.03 27.71
CA HIS A 78 9.72 -10.05 28.23
C HIS A 78 8.96 -10.74 27.09
N ALA A 79 9.63 -10.99 25.96
CA ALA A 79 9.06 -11.67 24.79
C ALA A 79 8.74 -13.15 25.12
N HIS A 80 7.78 -13.37 26.02
CA HIS A 80 7.26 -14.68 26.34
C HIS A 80 6.25 -15.10 25.27
N VAL A 81 6.35 -16.37 24.91
CA VAL A 81 5.65 -17.15 23.87
C VAL A 81 4.13 -16.90 23.73
N GLN A 82 3.45 -16.39 24.77
CA GLN A 82 1.99 -16.35 24.87
C GLN A 82 1.25 -15.42 23.87
N TRP A 83 1.97 -14.62 23.08
CA TRP A 83 1.40 -13.73 22.06
C TRP A 83 2.14 -13.80 20.72
N ALA A 84 2.97 -14.84 20.54
CA ALA A 84 3.75 -15.04 19.34
C ALA A 84 2.86 -15.18 18.10
N ALA A 85 1.71 -15.87 18.21
CA ALA A 85 0.82 -16.08 17.07
C ALA A 85 0.25 -14.76 16.50
N ASP A 86 -0.34 -13.91 17.34
CA ASP A 86 -0.93 -12.64 16.89
C ASP A 86 0.15 -11.65 16.40
N TYR A 87 1.33 -11.66 17.03
CA TYR A 87 2.45 -10.85 16.57
C TYR A 87 3.03 -11.37 15.24
N ASN A 88 3.14 -12.69 15.08
CA ASN A 88 3.56 -13.30 13.83
C ASN A 88 2.58 -12.94 12.70
N LEU A 89 1.28 -12.96 12.96
CA LEU A 89 0.27 -12.53 11.99
C LEU A 89 0.47 -11.06 11.54
N LEU A 90 0.78 -10.17 12.47
CA LEU A 90 1.13 -8.78 12.17
C LEU A 90 2.39 -8.69 11.29
N CYS A 91 3.45 -9.44 11.65
CA CYS A 91 4.68 -9.51 10.87
C CYS A 91 4.47 -10.13 9.48
N ASP A 92 3.68 -11.20 9.37
CA ASP A 92 3.40 -11.89 8.11
C ASP A 92 2.61 -11.01 7.16
N THR A 93 1.66 -10.23 7.68
CA THR A 93 0.97 -9.19 6.91
C THR A 93 1.97 -8.18 6.35
N ALA A 94 2.85 -7.65 7.20
CA ALA A 94 3.87 -6.69 6.78
C ALA A 94 4.82 -7.29 5.71
N ARG A 95 5.29 -8.53 5.90
CA ARG A 95 6.12 -9.26 4.93
C ARG A 95 5.40 -9.49 3.61
N ARG A 96 4.13 -9.88 3.65
CA ARG A 96 3.30 -10.09 2.45
C ARG A 96 3.20 -8.79 1.64
N ASN A 97 2.94 -7.67 2.31
CA ASN A 97 2.81 -6.35 1.71
C ASN A 97 4.14 -5.91 1.05
N LEU A 98 5.27 -6.07 1.74
CA LEU A 98 6.61 -5.88 1.15
C LEU A 98 6.88 -6.83 -0.02
N GLY A 99 6.37 -8.06 0.04
CA GLY A 99 6.45 -9.02 -1.04
C GLY A 99 5.71 -8.55 -2.31
N TYR A 100 4.57 -7.88 -2.16
CA TYR A 100 3.89 -7.23 -3.30
C TYR A 100 4.75 -6.10 -3.87
N VAL A 101 5.29 -5.23 -3.02
CA VAL A 101 6.17 -4.12 -3.44
C VAL A 101 7.40 -4.64 -4.20
N ALA A 102 8.09 -5.64 -3.67
CA ALA A 102 9.27 -6.21 -4.31
C ALA A 102 8.96 -6.85 -5.67
N ARG A 103 7.82 -7.55 -5.80
CA ARG A 103 7.38 -8.13 -7.07
C ARG A 103 6.96 -7.07 -8.09
N ALA A 104 6.25 -6.03 -7.66
CA ALA A 104 5.90 -4.89 -8.50
C ALA A 104 7.15 -4.17 -9.01
N ALA A 105 8.15 -3.94 -8.14
CA ALA A 105 9.42 -3.34 -8.55
C ALA A 105 10.16 -4.20 -9.60
N LYS A 106 10.14 -5.53 -9.47
CA LYS A 106 10.71 -6.43 -10.49
C LYS A 106 9.98 -6.36 -11.82
N PHE A 107 8.65 -6.21 -11.79
CA PHE A 107 7.83 -6.04 -12.99
C PHE A 107 8.18 -4.72 -13.70
N LEU A 108 8.21 -3.61 -12.96
CA LEU A 108 8.53 -2.28 -13.49
C LEU A 108 9.95 -2.20 -14.06
N LYS A 109 10.90 -2.90 -13.46
CA LYS A 109 12.28 -3.01 -13.96
C LYS A 109 12.42 -4.00 -15.13
N GLN A 110 11.32 -4.59 -15.60
CA GLN A 110 11.28 -5.66 -16.60
C GLN A 110 12.16 -6.88 -16.25
N ALA A 111 12.56 -7.02 -14.99
CA ALA A 111 13.40 -8.10 -14.51
C ALA A 111 12.62 -9.42 -14.38
N ARG A 112 11.28 -9.33 -14.25
CA ARG A 112 10.36 -10.48 -14.23
C ARG A 112 8.94 -10.04 -14.60
N CYS A 113 8.44 -10.54 -15.73
CA CYS A 113 7.13 -10.17 -16.29
C CYS A 113 6.17 -11.38 -16.31
N ASP A 114 5.85 -11.94 -15.14
CA ASP A 114 4.92 -13.05 -15.00
C ASP A 114 3.63 -12.67 -14.25
N THR A 115 2.64 -13.57 -14.28
CA THR A 115 1.32 -13.36 -13.67
C THR A 115 1.39 -12.95 -12.19
N PRO A 116 2.22 -13.58 -11.33
CA PRO A 116 2.41 -13.13 -9.95
C PRO A 116 2.96 -11.71 -9.80
N CYS A 117 3.91 -11.29 -10.65
CA CYS A 117 4.46 -9.94 -10.63
C CYS A 117 3.44 -8.90 -11.13
N ALA A 118 2.68 -9.20 -12.18
CA ALA A 118 1.60 -8.35 -12.67
C ALA A 118 0.48 -8.20 -11.62
N ALA A 119 0.06 -9.29 -10.97
CA ALA A 119 -0.93 -9.23 -9.91
C ALA A 119 -0.44 -8.46 -8.68
N ALA A 120 0.86 -8.51 -8.38
CA ALA A 120 1.45 -7.67 -7.35
C ALA A 120 1.43 -6.18 -7.71
N LEU A 121 1.69 -5.84 -8.98
CA LEU A 121 1.58 -4.47 -9.49
C LEU A 121 0.15 -3.93 -9.31
N ASP A 122 -0.88 -4.71 -9.65
CA ASP A 122 -2.30 -4.36 -9.40
C ASP A 122 -2.59 -4.05 -7.93
N ARG A 123 -2.12 -4.93 -7.04
CA ARG A 123 -2.28 -4.75 -5.59
C ARG A 123 -1.63 -3.46 -5.15
N VAL A 124 -0.41 -3.19 -5.61
CA VAL A 124 0.31 -1.95 -5.28
C VAL A 124 -0.47 -0.74 -5.82
N HIS A 125 -0.93 -0.78 -7.06
CA HIS A 125 -1.71 0.29 -7.69
C HIS A 125 -2.95 0.69 -6.88
N ARG A 126 -3.68 -0.30 -6.35
CA ARG A 126 -4.92 -0.07 -5.58
C ARG A 126 -4.70 0.46 -4.17
N HIS A 127 -3.46 0.46 -3.67
CA HIS A 127 -3.17 0.79 -2.27
C HIS A 127 -2.07 1.85 -2.18
N PRO A 128 -2.42 3.13 -1.89
CA PRO A 128 -1.46 4.25 -1.85
C PRO A 128 -0.26 4.01 -0.93
N ALA A 129 -0.46 3.36 0.22
CA ALA A 129 0.62 3.04 1.14
C ALA A 129 1.67 2.09 0.53
N LEU A 130 1.25 1.15 -0.33
CA LEU A 130 2.17 0.28 -1.06
C LEU A 130 2.89 1.03 -2.17
N VAL A 131 2.23 1.96 -2.87
CA VAL A 131 2.88 2.84 -3.86
C VAL A 131 3.97 3.68 -3.20
N ALA A 132 3.69 4.23 -2.01
CA ALA A 132 4.64 5.02 -1.26
C ALA A 132 5.83 4.21 -0.70
N GLU A 133 5.71 2.88 -0.57
CA GLU A 133 6.86 2.01 -0.30
C GLU A 133 7.58 1.60 -1.59
N LEU A 134 6.85 1.42 -2.69
CA LEU A 134 7.42 1.16 -4.00
C LEU A 134 8.31 2.32 -4.47
N SER A 135 7.88 3.57 -4.28
CA SER A 135 8.68 4.75 -4.62
C SER A 135 10.04 4.75 -3.91
N LYS A 136 10.07 4.35 -2.63
CA LYS A 136 11.32 4.19 -1.87
C LYS A 136 12.20 3.07 -2.41
N VAL A 137 11.62 1.93 -2.80
CA VAL A 137 12.37 0.79 -3.38
C VAL A 137 12.94 1.12 -4.75
N LEU A 138 12.26 1.97 -5.51
CA LEU A 138 12.71 2.46 -6.81
C LEU A 138 13.62 3.69 -6.71
N SER A 139 13.72 4.31 -5.52
CA SER A 139 14.42 5.58 -5.30
C SER A 139 13.92 6.72 -6.20
N VAL A 140 12.60 6.80 -6.37
CA VAL A 140 11.91 7.84 -7.16
C VAL A 140 10.86 8.58 -6.31
N SER A 141 10.29 9.67 -6.84
CA SER A 141 9.19 10.35 -6.15
C SER A 141 7.93 9.46 -6.12
N GLU A 142 7.02 9.71 -5.17
CA GLU A 142 5.75 8.98 -5.11
C GLU A 142 4.90 9.22 -6.37
N THR A 143 4.94 10.43 -6.92
CA THR A 143 4.27 10.77 -8.17
C THR A 143 4.82 9.95 -9.34
N ASP A 144 6.14 9.85 -9.47
CA ASP A 144 6.77 9.08 -10.55
C ASP A 144 6.46 7.58 -10.41
N ALA A 145 6.39 7.07 -9.18
CA ALA A 145 5.99 5.70 -8.93
C ALA A 145 4.52 5.45 -9.34
N VAL A 146 3.61 6.38 -9.09
CA VAL A 146 2.22 6.30 -9.56
C VAL A 146 2.16 6.26 -11.09
N VAL A 147 2.89 7.16 -11.76
CA VAL A 147 2.95 7.22 -13.23
C VAL A 147 3.50 5.92 -13.79
N ALA A 148 4.63 5.43 -13.27
CA ALA A 148 5.24 4.18 -13.73
C ALA A 148 4.30 2.97 -13.58
N VAL A 149 3.55 2.90 -12.48
CA VAL A 149 2.54 1.85 -12.26
C VAL A 149 1.41 1.95 -13.29
N TYR A 150 0.93 3.17 -13.58
CA TYR A 150 -0.15 3.41 -14.53
C TYR A 150 0.27 3.10 -15.97
N ASP A 151 1.45 3.57 -16.38
CA ASP A 151 2.00 3.34 -17.71
C ASP A 151 2.24 1.85 -17.94
N SER A 152 2.82 1.15 -16.96
CA SER A 152 3.04 -0.29 -17.06
C SER A 152 1.73 -1.08 -17.09
N ALA A 153 0.69 -0.64 -16.37
CA ALA A 153 -0.64 -1.25 -16.46
C ALA A 153 -1.29 -1.02 -17.84
N SER A 154 -1.11 0.19 -18.40
CA SER A 154 -1.57 0.56 -19.75
C SER A 154 -0.87 -0.25 -20.84
N GLU A 155 0.45 -0.40 -20.75
CA GLU A 155 1.25 -1.20 -21.68
C GLU A 155 0.92 -2.68 -21.61
N ALA A 156 0.84 -3.25 -20.40
CA ALA A 156 0.42 -4.63 -20.21
C ALA A 156 -0.98 -4.87 -20.79
N SER A 157 -1.88 -3.90 -20.66
CA SER A 157 -3.21 -3.94 -21.26
C SER A 157 -3.20 -3.96 -22.80
N LYS A 158 -2.32 -3.17 -23.43
CA LYS A 158 -2.15 -3.16 -24.89
C LYS A 158 -1.61 -4.50 -25.40
N ALA A 159 -0.65 -5.09 -24.68
CA ALA A 159 -0.08 -6.40 -24.99
C ALA A 159 -1.08 -7.56 -24.81
N CYS A 160 -2.12 -7.40 -23.99
CA CYS A 160 -3.16 -8.41 -23.75
C CYS A 160 -4.10 -8.67 -24.94
N THR A 161 -4.01 -7.91 -26.02
CA THR A 161 -4.85 -8.15 -27.21
C THR A 161 -4.42 -9.37 -28.03
N SER A 162 -3.26 -9.98 -27.73
CA SER A 162 -2.70 -11.11 -28.47
C SER A 162 -2.46 -12.41 -27.68
N SER A 163 -2.72 -12.46 -26.35
CA SER A 163 -2.44 -13.65 -25.52
C SER A 163 -3.46 -13.86 -24.39
N CYS A 164 -3.95 -15.10 -24.25
CA CYS A 164 -5.10 -15.49 -23.42
C CYS A 164 -4.82 -15.62 -21.91
N ASP A 165 -3.56 -15.55 -21.47
CA ASP A 165 -3.16 -15.95 -20.10
C ASP A 165 -3.07 -14.81 -19.08
N TRP A 166 -3.44 -13.58 -19.46
CA TRP A 166 -3.35 -12.44 -18.56
C TRP A 166 -4.58 -12.27 -17.64
N PRO A 167 -4.38 -11.79 -16.38
CA PRO A 167 -5.46 -11.45 -15.45
C PRO A 167 -6.56 -10.59 -16.07
N ALA A 168 -7.82 -10.88 -15.74
CA ALA A 168 -8.99 -10.20 -16.33
C ALA A 168 -9.02 -8.67 -16.12
N TRP A 169 -8.42 -8.16 -15.04
CA TRP A 169 -8.37 -6.72 -14.78
C TRP A 169 -7.44 -5.98 -15.77
N LEU A 170 -6.34 -6.60 -16.20
CA LEU A 170 -5.47 -6.07 -17.26
C LEU A 170 -6.21 -5.97 -18.59
N ARG A 171 -7.11 -6.93 -18.87
CA ARG A 171 -7.99 -6.87 -20.05
C ARG A 171 -9.02 -5.74 -19.94
N SER A 172 -9.53 -5.44 -18.75
CA SER A 172 -10.53 -4.38 -18.54
C SER A 172 -9.97 -2.96 -18.68
N MET A 173 -8.69 -2.73 -18.35
CA MET A 173 -8.09 -1.39 -18.49
C MET A 173 -7.96 -0.95 -19.96
N SER A 174 -7.90 -1.88 -20.91
CA SER A 174 -7.85 -1.60 -22.36
C SER A 174 -9.10 -0.89 -22.87
N ARG A 175 -10.24 -1.06 -22.18
CA ARG A 175 -11.51 -0.39 -22.50
C ARG A 175 -11.56 1.04 -21.96
N VAL A 176 -10.90 1.33 -20.84
CA VAL A 176 -10.93 2.65 -20.20
C VAL A 176 -10.06 3.66 -20.96
N SER A 177 -8.91 3.23 -21.49
CA SER A 177 -8.05 4.09 -22.33
C SER A 177 -8.71 4.55 -23.64
N ARG A 178 -9.81 3.90 -24.06
CA ARG A 178 -10.55 4.28 -25.28
C ARG A 178 -11.58 5.40 -25.02
N VAL A 179 -11.87 5.74 -23.76
CA VAL A 179 -12.89 6.73 -23.37
C VAL A 179 -12.29 8.10 -23.03
N THR A 180 -10.99 8.20 -22.70
CA THR A 180 -10.35 9.46 -22.29
C THR A 180 -9.53 10.18 -23.37
N MET A 181 -9.50 9.72 -24.63
CA MET A 181 -8.83 10.42 -25.75
C MET A 181 -9.78 10.94 -26.83
N THR A 182 -10.99 11.36 -26.46
CA THR A 182 -11.88 12.11 -27.36
C THR A 182 -12.54 13.27 -26.63
N THR A 183 -11.77 14.32 -26.32
CA THR A 183 -12.31 15.68 -26.27
C THR A 183 -11.18 16.71 -26.39
N HIS A 184 -11.34 17.59 -27.38
CA HIS A 184 -10.62 18.84 -27.67
C HIS A 184 -9.29 18.77 -28.43
N SER A 185 -9.37 18.38 -29.71
CA SER A 185 -8.61 19.09 -30.76
C SER A 185 -9.44 20.28 -31.25
N TRP A 186 -9.17 21.47 -30.72
CA TRP A 186 -9.61 22.72 -31.33
C TRP A 186 -8.42 23.65 -31.39
N MET A 187 -7.86 23.81 -32.60
CA MET A 187 -7.10 24.94 -33.13
C MET A 187 -6.66 24.58 -34.56
N PRO A 188 -6.33 25.53 -35.45
CA PRO A 188 -6.68 26.96 -35.47
C PRO A 188 -7.13 27.43 -36.88
N SER A 189 -7.73 28.61 -36.99
CA SER A 189 -7.71 29.36 -38.24
C SER A 189 -7.63 30.86 -37.98
N THR A 190 -6.42 31.38 -38.12
CA THR A 190 -6.12 32.78 -38.43
C THR A 190 -6.53 33.06 -39.87
N SER A 191 -7.29 34.13 -40.10
CA SER A 191 -7.30 34.84 -41.38
C SER A 191 -7.23 36.34 -41.12
N THR A 192 -6.21 36.95 -41.70
CA THR A 192 -5.89 38.37 -41.74
C THR A 192 -6.57 39.05 -42.95
N ALA A 193 -6.56 40.39 -42.97
CA ALA A 193 -7.00 41.36 -43.99
C ALA A 193 -8.46 41.83 -43.83
N GLY A 194 -8.81 43.13 -43.82
CA GLY A 194 -8.11 44.36 -44.17
C GLY A 194 -9.02 45.21 -45.07
N LEU A 195 -9.10 46.53 -44.81
CA LEU A 195 -9.75 47.61 -45.60
C LEU A 195 -11.30 47.56 -45.62
N THR A 196 -12.05 48.61 -45.34
CA THR A 196 -11.89 50.08 -45.52
C THR A 196 -12.40 50.88 -44.34
#